data_AF-A0A2T4VQS9-F1
#
_entry.id   AF-A0A2T4VQS9-F1
#
_cell.length_a   1.000
_cell.length_b   1.000
_cell.length_c   1.000
_cell.angle_alpha   90.00
_cell.angle_beta   90.00
_cell.angle_gamma   90.00
#
_symmetry.space_group_name_H-M   'P 1'
#
loop_
_entity.id
_entity.type
_entity.pdbx_description
1 polymer ?
#
loop_
_entity_poly.entity_id
_entity_poly.type
_entity_poly.pdbx_seq_one_letter_code
_entity_poly.pdbx_strand_id
1 'polypeptide(L)'
;MVMKLLVLLTAVAMASLGCAHTQQPERKVYVISEDVSGIGGSGGHDCDAEHNECFDRCWNKAPPISSIKKGSGPHHEYCTKLCREEYMECIEEQEQLEREKKNKNLNFSNIDAALDWLRAHKAEVALGTVVVVAGVAFVVATGGSDALILAPLL
;
A
#
# COMPACT_ATOMS: atom_id res chain seq x y z
N MET A 1 -56.70 11.30 58.81
CA MET A 1 -55.96 11.69 60.02
C MET A 1 -54.57 11.08 59.89
N VAL A 2 -53.56 11.94 59.66
CA VAL A 2 -52.20 11.86 60.23
C VAL A 2 -51.43 10.54 59.96
N MET A 3 -50.54 10.47 58.97
CA MET A 3 -49.13 10.93 59.01
C MET A 3 -48.29 10.16 60.04
N LYS A 4 -47.12 9.67 59.59
CA LYS A 4 -46.01 8.98 60.32
C LYS A 4 -46.20 7.45 60.30
N LEU A 5 -45.25 6.60 59.94
CA LEU A 5 -43.80 6.73 59.78
C LEU A 5 -43.34 5.41 59.14
N LEU A 6 -42.59 5.44 58.04
CA LEU A 6 -41.68 4.37 57.58
C LEU A 6 -40.92 4.98 56.38
N VAL A 7 -40.00 5.91 56.63
CA VAL A 7 -38.60 5.66 56.98
C VAL A 7 -37.83 5.10 55.78
N LEU A 8 -36.93 5.96 55.26
CA LEU A 8 -35.70 5.62 54.53
C LEU A 8 -35.86 4.83 53.22
N LEU A 9 -36.11 5.54 52.11
CA LEU A 9 -35.62 5.08 50.80
C LEU A 9 -34.17 5.53 50.66
N THR A 10 -33.30 4.58 50.99
CA THR A 10 -31.85 4.62 50.88
C THR A 10 -31.38 4.90 49.46
N ALA A 11 -30.33 5.70 49.43
CA ALA A 11 -29.53 6.07 48.28
C ALA A 11 -28.85 4.89 47.55
N VAL A 12 -28.29 5.26 46.40
CA VAL A 12 -27.23 4.61 45.63
C VAL A 12 -27.72 3.55 44.63
N ALA A 13 -28.05 4.06 43.43
CA ALA A 13 -27.90 3.29 42.20
C ALA A 13 -26.44 2.81 42.12
N MET A 14 -26.22 1.51 42.30
CA MET A 14 -24.91 0.91 42.12
C MET A 14 -24.46 1.11 40.68
N ALA A 15 -23.30 1.73 40.55
CA ALA A 15 -22.58 1.88 39.30
C ALA A 15 -22.30 0.50 38.70
N SER A 16 -22.92 0.20 37.56
CA SER A 16 -22.35 -0.70 36.58
C SER A 16 -21.17 0.02 35.91
N LEU A 17 -20.06 0.09 36.66
CA LEU A 17 -18.73 0.37 36.16
C LEU A 17 -18.32 -0.80 35.28
N GLY A 18 -18.40 -0.56 33.98
CA GLY A 18 -17.95 -1.48 32.95
C GLY A 18 -18.02 -0.78 31.61
N CYS A 19 -17.47 0.42 31.51
CA CYS A 19 -17.18 1.02 30.21
C CYS A 19 -16.10 0.16 29.55
N ALA A 20 -16.51 -0.89 28.86
CA ALA A 20 -15.73 -1.49 27.80
C ALA A 20 -15.63 -0.43 26.70
N HIS A 21 -14.68 0.48 26.84
CA HIS A 21 -14.25 1.33 25.73
C HIS A 21 -13.49 0.43 24.75
N THR A 22 -14.23 -0.38 24.00
CA THR A 22 -13.76 -0.78 22.68
C THR A 22 -13.68 0.51 21.90
N GLN A 23 -12.48 1.06 21.81
CA GLN A 23 -12.17 2.24 21.03
C GLN A 23 -12.40 1.84 19.57
N GLN A 24 -13.64 2.01 19.12
CA GLN A 24 -14.03 1.73 17.76
C GLN A 24 -13.14 2.60 16.87
N PRO A 25 -12.37 2.04 15.92
CA PRO A 25 -11.51 2.83 15.06
C PRO A 25 -12.40 3.80 14.29
N GLU A 26 -12.33 5.08 14.64
CA GLU A 26 -13.11 6.10 13.95
C GLU A 26 -12.53 6.22 12.53
N ARG A 27 -13.40 6.33 11.52
CA ARG A 27 -12.99 6.58 10.12
C ARG A 27 -12.48 8.01 9.97
N LYS A 28 -11.38 8.33 10.64
CA LYS A 28 -10.69 9.62 10.62
C LYS A 28 -9.33 9.46 9.95
N VAL A 29 -8.84 10.57 9.41
CA VAL A 29 -7.47 10.65 8.87
C VAL A 29 -6.50 10.83 10.03
N TYR A 30 -5.41 10.05 10.06
CA TYR A 30 -4.34 10.17 11.06
C TYR A 30 -3.05 10.64 10.41
N VAL A 31 -2.26 11.46 11.10
CA VAL A 31 -0.94 11.89 10.62
C VAL A 31 0.13 10.92 11.11
N ILE A 32 0.90 10.37 10.18
CA ILE A 32 2.05 9.50 10.42
C ILE A 32 3.31 10.37 10.56
N SER A 33 3.54 11.32 9.65
CA SER A 33 4.61 12.33 9.72
C SER A 33 4.27 13.61 8.97
N GLU A 34 4.97 14.70 9.28
CA GLU A 34 4.82 16.02 8.62
C GLU A 34 5.68 16.16 7.36
N ASP A 35 6.49 15.15 7.04
CA ASP A 35 7.31 15.08 5.83
C ASP A 35 7.33 13.65 5.25
N VAL A 36 7.49 13.54 3.92
CA VAL A 36 7.57 12.26 3.17
C VAL A 36 9.01 11.72 3.06
N SER A 37 9.99 12.32 3.73
CA SER A 37 11.40 11.91 3.60
C SER A 37 11.61 10.49 4.14
N GLY A 38 12.26 9.65 3.34
CA GLY A 38 12.59 8.27 3.73
C GLY A 38 11.53 7.23 3.38
N ILE A 39 10.52 7.56 2.56
CA ILE A 39 9.64 6.55 1.95
C ILE A 39 10.43 5.76 0.90
N GLY A 40 10.44 4.44 1.02
CA GLY A 40 11.07 3.54 0.06
C GLY A 40 10.29 3.50 -1.26
N GLY A 41 10.83 4.13 -2.30
CA GLY A 41 10.16 4.20 -3.60
C GLY A 41 11.07 4.67 -4.71
N SER A 42 12.09 3.89 -5.04
CA SER A 42 12.84 4.07 -6.30
C SER A 42 13.70 2.84 -6.57
N GLY A 43 13.14 1.88 -7.29
CA GLY A 43 13.85 0.69 -7.75
C GLY A 43 12.98 -0.16 -8.66
N GLY A 44 11.99 0.45 -9.31
CA GLY A 44 11.15 -0.24 -10.29
C GLY A 44 11.85 -0.25 -11.64
N HIS A 45 11.82 -1.40 -12.31
CA HIS A 45 12.20 -1.53 -13.71
C HIS A 45 11.37 -0.58 -14.58
N ASP A 46 11.93 -0.04 -15.66
CA ASP A 46 11.16 0.69 -16.67
C ASP A 46 11.04 -0.22 -17.88
N CYS A 47 9.98 -1.04 -17.91
CA CYS A 47 9.81 -2.06 -18.95
C CYS A 47 9.76 -1.43 -20.35
N ASP A 48 9.23 -0.22 -20.50
CA ASP A 48 9.20 0.48 -21.78
C ASP A 48 10.61 0.90 -22.22
N ALA A 49 11.40 1.49 -21.31
CA ALA A 49 12.79 1.83 -21.60
C ALA A 49 13.62 0.57 -21.94
N GLU A 50 13.50 -0.48 -21.13
CA GLU A 50 14.21 -1.75 -21.34
C GLU A 50 13.83 -2.44 -22.66
N HIS A 51 12.55 -2.39 -23.05
CA HIS A 51 12.07 -2.92 -24.33
C HIS A 51 12.67 -2.17 -25.51
N ASN A 52 12.68 -0.83 -25.45
CA ASN A 52 13.28 0.01 -26.48
C ASN A 52 14.78 -0.26 -26.61
N GLU A 53 15.51 -0.34 -25.49
CA GLU A 53 16.92 -0.67 -25.51
C GLU A 53 17.18 -2.09 -26.05
N CYS A 54 16.35 -3.07 -25.73
CA CYS A 54 16.43 -4.41 -26.32
C CYS A 54 16.30 -4.34 -27.84
N PHE A 55 15.28 -3.62 -28.33
CA PHE A 55 15.02 -3.49 -29.75
C PHE A 55 16.19 -2.80 -30.46
N ASP A 56 16.70 -1.71 -29.89
CA ASP A 56 17.86 -0.98 -30.43
C ASP A 56 19.10 -1.86 -30.51
N ARG A 57 19.39 -2.63 -29.45
CA ARG A 57 20.52 -3.57 -29.45
C ARG A 57 20.35 -4.66 -30.52
N CYS A 58 19.15 -5.21 -30.66
CA CYS A 58 18.85 -6.22 -31.67
C CYS A 58 19.00 -5.67 -33.09
N TRP A 59 18.38 -4.52 -33.36
CA TRP A 59 18.35 -3.89 -34.69
C TRP A 59 19.74 -3.47 -35.19
N ASN A 60 20.61 -3.05 -34.26
CA ASN A 60 21.97 -2.66 -34.59
C ASN A 60 22.90 -3.85 -34.84
N LYS A 61 22.56 -5.05 -34.37
CA LYS A 61 23.35 -6.27 -34.56
C LYS A 61 22.98 -6.98 -35.88
N ALA A 62 23.88 -7.83 -36.38
CA ALA A 62 23.52 -8.76 -37.43
C ALA A 62 22.60 -9.86 -36.84
N PRO A 63 21.51 -10.24 -37.51
CA PRO A 63 20.66 -11.32 -37.04
C PRO A 63 21.47 -12.62 -36.95
N PRO A 64 21.18 -13.48 -35.95
CA PRO A 64 21.89 -14.74 -35.80
C PRO A 64 21.61 -15.73 -36.95
N ILE A 65 20.47 -15.57 -37.63
CA ILE A 65 20.07 -16.39 -38.76
C ILE A 65 20.54 -15.73 -40.05
N SER A 66 21.44 -16.39 -40.76
CA SER A 66 22.04 -15.88 -42.01
C SER A 66 21.03 -15.68 -43.16
N SER A 67 19.86 -16.33 -43.10
CA SER A 67 18.76 -16.13 -44.06
C SER A 67 17.98 -14.83 -43.85
N ILE A 68 18.13 -14.19 -42.69
CA ILE A 68 17.51 -12.90 -42.39
C ILE A 68 18.49 -11.79 -42.77
N LYS A 69 18.07 -10.89 -43.66
CA LYS A 69 18.87 -9.72 -44.02
C LYS A 69 18.76 -8.64 -42.93
N LYS A 70 19.88 -8.06 -42.52
CA LYS A 70 19.88 -6.90 -41.61
C LYS A 70 19.02 -5.77 -42.20
N GLY A 71 18.21 -5.14 -41.35
CA GLY A 71 17.34 -4.02 -41.75
C GLY A 71 16.08 -4.43 -42.52
N SER A 72 15.82 -5.73 -42.70
CA SER A 72 14.64 -6.22 -43.42
C SER A 72 13.41 -6.37 -42.53
N GLY A 73 12.23 -6.51 -43.13
CA GLY A 73 10.99 -6.86 -42.40
C GLY A 73 11.16 -8.10 -41.51
N PRO A 74 11.72 -9.22 -42.01
CA PRO A 74 12.01 -10.39 -41.18
C PRO A 74 13.00 -10.12 -40.03
N HIS A 75 13.93 -9.16 -40.17
CA HIS A 75 14.80 -8.75 -39.07
C HIS A 75 14.02 -8.00 -37.98
N HIS A 76 13.11 -7.12 -38.41
CA HIS A 76 12.26 -6.37 -37.51
C HIS A 76 11.35 -7.33 -36.73
N GLU A 77 10.69 -8.26 -37.41
CA GLU A 77 9.83 -9.27 -36.79
C GLU A 77 10.60 -10.11 -35.76
N TYR A 78 11.81 -10.54 -36.09
CA TYR A 78 12.69 -11.24 -35.17
C TYR A 78 12.98 -10.41 -33.91
N CYS A 79 13.42 -9.15 -34.06
CA CYS A 79 13.72 -8.27 -32.92
C CYS A 79 12.47 -7.96 -32.09
N THR A 80 11.33 -7.71 -32.72
CA THR A 80 10.07 -7.49 -32.01
C THR A 80 9.67 -8.72 -31.21
N LYS A 81 9.80 -9.92 -31.77
CA LYS A 81 9.44 -11.15 -31.05
C LYS A 81 10.33 -11.36 -29.84
N LEU A 82 11.66 -11.29 -30.05
CA LEU A 82 12.64 -11.46 -28.98
C LEU A 82 12.40 -10.48 -27.82
N CYS A 83 12.30 -9.19 -28.12
CA CYS A 83 12.17 -8.18 -27.08
C CYS A 83 10.78 -8.13 -26.45
N ARG A 84 9.75 -8.66 -27.14
CA ARG A 84 8.40 -8.78 -26.56
C ARG A 84 8.37 -9.82 -25.46
N GLU A 85 9.08 -10.94 -25.61
CA GLU A 85 9.14 -11.98 -24.57
C GLU A 85 9.70 -11.38 -23.26
N GLU A 86 10.85 -10.72 -23.33
CA GLU A 86 11.48 -10.01 -22.18
C GLU A 86 10.58 -8.92 -21.57
N TYR A 87 9.88 -8.14 -22.42
CA TYR A 87 8.95 -7.11 -21.94
C TYR A 87 7.78 -7.70 -21.15
N MET A 88 7.21 -8.81 -21.62
CA MET A 88 6.10 -9.45 -20.91
C MET A 88 6.57 -10.00 -19.55
N GLU A 89 7.76 -10.58 -19.47
CA GLU A 89 8.35 -11.01 -18.20
C GLU A 89 8.52 -9.84 -17.23
N CYS A 90 9.03 -8.69 -17.70
CA CYS A 90 9.14 -7.47 -16.90
C CYS A 90 7.79 -6.99 -16.37
N ILE A 91 6.76 -6.94 -17.23
CA ILE A 91 5.41 -6.53 -16.82
C ILE A 91 4.82 -7.51 -15.81
N GLU A 92 4.97 -8.82 -16.03
CA GLU A 92 4.49 -9.85 -15.11
C GLU A 92 5.15 -9.74 -13.74
N GLU A 93 6.45 -9.51 -13.67
CA GLU A 93 7.18 -9.27 -12.42
C GLU A 93 6.65 -8.02 -11.70
N GLN A 94 6.49 -6.90 -12.41
CA GLN A 94 5.92 -5.69 -11.83
C GLN A 94 4.52 -5.93 -11.27
N GLU A 95 3.65 -6.60 -12.03
CA GLU A 95 2.32 -6.94 -11.55
C GLU A 95 2.36 -7.86 -10.33
N GLN A 96 3.29 -8.81 -10.27
CA GLN A 96 3.47 -9.69 -9.11
C GLN A 96 3.91 -8.89 -7.89
N LEU A 97 4.91 -8.03 -8.03
CA LEU A 97 5.37 -7.15 -6.95
C LEU A 97 4.25 -6.23 -6.46
N GLU A 98 3.45 -5.68 -7.37
CA GLU A 98 2.27 -4.88 -7.02
C GLU A 98 1.17 -5.72 -6.34
N ARG A 99 0.93 -6.96 -6.78
CA ARG A 99 0.00 -7.89 -6.10
C ARG A 99 0.50 -8.26 -4.70
N GLU A 100 1.79 -8.54 -4.54
CA GLU A 100 2.40 -8.85 -3.24
C GLU A 100 2.34 -7.66 -2.28
N LYS A 101 2.64 -6.46 -2.77
CA LYS A 101 2.48 -5.21 -2.01
C LYS A 101 1.02 -5.00 -1.59
N LYS A 102 0.06 -5.23 -2.49
CA LYS A 102 -1.38 -5.13 -2.19
C LYS A 102 -1.86 -6.19 -1.20
N ASN A 103 -1.27 -7.38 -1.23
CA ASN A 103 -1.67 -8.48 -0.35
C ASN A 103 -1.00 -8.43 1.03
N LYS A 104 0.07 -7.64 1.21
CA LYS A 104 0.68 -7.35 2.51
C LYS A 104 -0.11 -6.28 3.25
N ASN A 105 -1.30 -6.66 3.74
CA ASN A 105 -2.04 -5.83 4.68
C ASN A 105 -1.35 -5.84 6.05
N LEU A 106 -1.03 -4.67 6.57
CA LEU A 106 -0.52 -4.54 7.93
C LEU A 106 -1.70 -4.59 8.91
N ASN A 107 -1.76 -5.62 9.76
CA ASN A 107 -2.89 -5.82 10.68
C ASN A 107 -2.51 -5.42 12.11
N PHE A 108 -3.30 -4.54 12.72
CA PHE A 108 -3.10 -4.08 14.09
C PHE A 108 -4.38 -4.18 14.91
N SER A 109 -4.23 -4.41 16.21
CA SER A 109 -5.37 -4.49 17.14
C SER A 109 -5.93 -3.13 17.55
N ASN A 110 -5.15 -2.05 17.44
CA ASN A 110 -5.58 -0.68 17.72
C ASN A 110 -4.76 0.34 16.90
N ILE A 111 -5.24 1.58 16.86
CA ILE A 111 -4.68 2.62 15.99
C ILE A 111 -3.32 3.12 16.47
N ASP A 112 -3.09 3.15 17.78
CA ASP A 112 -1.82 3.62 18.35
C ASP A 112 -0.68 2.67 17.96
N ALA A 113 -0.91 1.36 18.07
CA ALA A 113 0.04 0.34 17.63
C ALA A 113 0.35 0.44 16.13
N ALA A 114 -0.66 0.75 15.30
CA ALA A 114 -0.45 0.97 13.87
C ALA A 114 0.42 2.20 13.61
N LEU A 115 0.11 3.33 14.25
CA LEU A 115 0.85 4.57 14.06
C LEU A 115 2.29 4.48 14.56
N ASP A 116 2.52 3.84 15.71
CA ASP A 116 3.86 3.66 16.27
C ASP A 116 4.72 2.79 15.36
N TRP A 117 4.14 1.71 14.82
CA TRP A 117 4.84 0.87 13.85
C TRP A 117 5.15 1.65 12.56
N LEU A 118 4.17 2.35 11.97
CA LEU A 118 4.36 3.12 10.74
C LEU A 118 5.42 4.22 10.90
N ARG A 119 5.49 4.87 12.07
CA ARG A 119 6.51 5.88 12.37
C ARG A 119 7.91 5.27 12.50
N ALA A 120 8.02 4.07 13.05
CA ALA A 120 9.29 3.35 13.21
C ALA A 120 9.78 2.73 11.88
N HIS A 121 8.86 2.37 10.98
CA HIS A 121 9.13 1.62 9.75
C HIS A 121 8.84 2.41 8.46
N LYS A 122 9.00 3.74 8.48
CA LYS A 122 8.69 4.61 7.32
C LYS A 122 9.35 4.18 6.00
N ALA A 123 10.57 3.65 6.07
CA ALA A 123 11.32 3.18 4.90
C ALA A 123 10.80 1.87 4.29
N GLU A 124 10.01 1.11 5.06
CA GLU A 124 9.42 -0.16 4.63
C GLU A 124 7.99 0.02 4.12
N VAL A 125 7.40 1.21 4.32
CA VAL A 125 6.02 1.52 3.98
C VAL A 125 5.97 2.30 2.68
N ALA A 126 5.26 1.76 1.70
CA ALA A 126 5.00 2.43 0.43
C ALA A 126 3.67 3.21 0.50
N LEU A 127 3.55 4.25 -0.33
CA LEU A 127 2.25 4.87 -0.59
C LEU A 127 1.30 3.81 -1.19
N GLY A 128 0.04 3.82 -0.76
CA GLY A 128 -0.95 2.82 -1.15
C GLY A 128 -0.96 1.55 -0.28
N THR A 129 -0.03 1.37 0.66
CA THR A 129 -0.07 0.25 1.61
C THR A 129 -1.37 0.26 2.42
N VAL A 130 -2.05 -0.88 2.47
CA VAL A 130 -3.29 -1.06 3.23
C VAL A 130 -2.97 -1.48 4.67
N VAL A 131 -3.53 -0.75 5.63
CA VAL A 131 -3.39 -1.00 7.07
C VAL A 131 -4.76 -1.30 7.63
N VAL A 132 -4.94 -2.48 8.22
CA VAL A 132 -6.20 -2.91 8.83
C VAL A 132 -6.07 -2.81 10.34
N VAL A 133 -6.89 -1.95 10.95
CA VAL A 133 -6.92 -1.72 12.40
C VAL A 133 -8.25 -2.17 12.95
N ALA A 134 -8.24 -3.23 13.77
CA ALA A 134 -9.45 -3.80 14.38
C ALA A 134 -10.63 -3.98 13.40
N GLY A 135 -10.34 -4.43 12.18
CA GLY A 135 -11.33 -4.67 11.12
C GLY A 135 -11.70 -3.45 10.27
N VAL A 136 -11.10 -2.28 10.51
CA VAL A 136 -11.26 -1.08 9.66
C VAL A 136 -10.02 -0.93 8.79
N ALA A 137 -10.22 -0.82 7.47
CA ALA A 137 -9.13 -0.68 6.52
C ALA A 137 -8.78 0.81 6.31
N PHE A 138 -7.49 1.08 6.24
CA PHE A 138 -6.90 2.37 5.95
C PHE A 138 -5.85 2.22 4.85
N VAL A 139 -5.49 3.33 4.20
CA VAL A 139 -4.42 3.39 3.21
C VAL A 139 -3.41 4.47 3.60
N VAL A 140 -2.13 4.15 3.44
CA VAL A 140 -1.04 5.12 3.59
C VAL A 140 -1.05 6.03 2.37
N ALA A 141 -1.18 7.33 2.59
CA ALA A 141 -1.28 8.34 1.54
C ALA A 141 -0.54 9.62 1.92
N THR A 142 -0.36 10.53 0.97
CA THR A 142 0.15 11.88 1.24
C THR A 142 -1.01 12.84 1.47
N GLY A 143 -0.98 13.57 2.58
CA GLY A 143 -1.84 14.73 2.84
C GLY A 143 -1.25 16.00 2.22
N GLY A 144 -2.02 17.09 2.22
CA GLY A 144 -1.49 18.40 1.83
C GLY A 144 -0.32 18.82 2.75
N SER A 145 0.69 19.49 2.18
CA SER A 145 1.93 19.89 2.86
C SER A 145 2.93 18.75 3.12
N ASP A 146 3.08 17.80 2.19
CA ASP A 146 4.05 16.69 2.27
C ASP A 146 3.93 15.81 3.53
N ALA A 147 2.77 15.83 4.19
CA ALA A 147 2.52 14.99 5.35
C ALA A 147 2.18 13.56 4.93
N LEU A 148 2.74 12.56 5.61
CA LEU A 148 2.30 11.18 5.48
C LEU A 148 1.08 10.96 6.37
N ILE A 149 0.00 10.45 5.81
CA ILE A 149 -1.27 10.23 6.51
C ILE A 149 -1.76 8.79 6.34
N LEU A 150 -2.59 8.37 7.29
CA LEU A 150 -3.38 7.15 7.24
C LEU A 150 -4.84 7.54 7.02
N ALA A 151 -5.35 7.29 5.82
CA ALA A 151 -6.70 7.66 5.42
C ALA A 151 -7.63 6.42 5.42
N PRO A 152 -8.88 6.53 5.90
CA PRO A 152 -9.80 5.38 5.91
C PRO A 152 -10.20 4.98 4.49
N LEU A 153 -10.17 3.67 4.20
CA LEU A 153 -10.81 3.08 3.02
C LEU A 153 -12.30 2.92 3.36
N LEU A 154 -13.16 3.59 2.58
CA LEU A 154 -14.60 3.74 2.81
C LEU A 154 -15.34 2.42 3.09
#